data_AF-A0A4Q8QG43-F1
#
_entry.id   AF-A0A4Q8QG43-F1
#
_cell.length_a   1.000
_cell.length_b   1.000
_cell.length_c   1.000
_cell.angle_alpha   90.00
_cell.angle_beta   90.00
_cell.angle_gamma   90.00
#
_symmetry.space_group_name_H-M   'P 1'
#
loop_
_entity.id
_entity.type
_entity.pdbx_description
1 polymer ?
#
loop_
_entity_poly.entity_id
_entity_poly.type
_entity_poly.pdbx_seq_one_letter_code
_entity_poly.pdbx_strand_id
1 'polypeptide(L)'
;MVAKYTTALLCLAMMGVSFVHGQELTKEQRENLKYKVIIFTSDDKELQRLWYEDRMDEMKLKGKLREDYHKMVAYHALKMELLKQSRPKLDNEEIKSRLRQQVGLLNDDVRPFLNETQFEIHQKSWEAIIRAVILKEGLDTN
;
A
#
# COMPACT_ATOMS: atom_id res chain seq x y z
N MET A 1 67.95 -20.86 7.74
CA MET A 1 66.74 -20.19 7.24
C MET A 1 65.72 -20.28 8.38
N VAL A 2 65.59 -19.22 9.18
CA VAL A 2 64.82 -19.22 10.45
C VAL A 2 63.71 -18.19 10.31
N ALA A 3 62.46 -18.64 10.21
CA ALA A 3 61.30 -17.77 10.25
C ALA A 3 61.06 -17.34 11.70
N LYS A 4 61.17 -16.03 11.97
CA LYS A 4 60.83 -15.39 13.24
C LYS A 4 59.50 -14.67 13.08
N TYR A 5 58.61 -14.95 14.02
CA TYR A 5 57.26 -14.43 14.19
C TYR A 5 57.23 -12.91 14.41
N THR A 6 56.21 -12.24 13.87
CA THR A 6 55.60 -11.05 14.48
C THR A 6 54.15 -10.89 14.00
N THR A 7 53.24 -11.14 14.93
CA THR A 7 51.82 -10.77 14.92
C THR A 7 51.62 -9.27 14.70
N ALA A 8 50.69 -8.88 13.83
CA ALA A 8 50.14 -7.53 13.75
C ALA A 8 48.61 -7.56 13.59
N LEU A 9 47.92 -7.06 14.62
CA LEU A 9 46.62 -6.37 14.70
C LEU A 9 45.54 -6.71 13.64
N LEU A 10 44.40 -7.33 13.97
CA LEU A 10 43.26 -6.77 14.73
C LEU A 10 42.88 -5.33 14.32
N CYS A 11 41.90 -5.19 13.42
CA CYS A 11 40.89 -4.12 13.38
C CYS A 11 40.08 -4.18 12.07
N LEU A 12 38.94 -4.89 12.08
CA LEU A 12 37.67 -4.33 11.60
C LEU A 12 36.52 -5.26 12.02
N ALA A 13 36.17 -5.16 13.31
CA ALA A 13 34.84 -5.53 13.74
C ALA A 13 33.81 -4.57 13.10
N MET A 14 32.60 -5.08 12.94
CA MET A 14 31.37 -4.31 12.70
C MET A 14 31.15 -3.81 11.25
N MET A 15 30.88 -4.73 10.33
CA MET A 15 29.77 -4.47 9.40
C MET A 15 28.48 -4.66 10.19
N GLY A 16 28.16 -3.60 10.94
CA GLY A 16 26.90 -3.44 11.63
C GLY A 16 25.76 -3.49 10.64
N VAL A 17 24.85 -4.42 10.93
CA VAL A 17 23.42 -4.43 10.64
C VAL A 17 22.92 -3.17 9.92
N SER A 18 22.63 -3.29 8.63
CA SER A 18 21.71 -2.37 7.96
C SER A 18 20.29 -2.68 8.45
N PHE A 19 19.98 -2.28 9.69
CA PHE A 19 18.59 -2.02 10.04
C PHE A 19 18.15 -0.82 9.21
N VAL A 20 17.46 -1.11 8.10
CA VAL A 20 16.59 -0.16 7.43
C VAL A 20 15.58 0.29 8.49
N HIS A 21 15.86 1.41 9.14
CA HIS A 21 14.86 2.13 9.92
C HIS A 21 13.95 2.78 8.89
N GLY A 22 12.87 2.10 8.53
CA GLY A 22 11.71 2.80 7.99
C GLY A 22 11.35 3.87 9.01
N GLN A 23 11.45 5.14 8.64
CA GLN A 23 11.08 6.22 9.53
C GLN A 23 9.60 6.03 9.89
N GLU A 24 9.33 5.73 11.16
CA GLU A 24 7.97 5.76 11.67
C GLU A 24 7.45 7.18 11.54
N LEU A 25 6.27 7.33 10.93
CA LEU A 25 5.64 8.63 10.77
C LEU A 25 5.42 9.31 12.12
N THR A 26 5.50 10.63 12.15
CA THR A 26 5.10 11.38 13.34
C THR A 26 3.59 11.28 13.55
N LYS A 27 3.13 11.47 14.78
CA LYS A 27 1.70 11.51 15.09
C LYS A 27 0.96 12.59 14.28
N GLU A 28 1.61 13.72 14.06
CA GLU A 28 1.12 14.83 13.23
C GLU A 28 1.01 14.45 11.75
N GLN A 29 2.01 13.74 11.21
CA GLN A 29 1.93 13.21 9.84
C GLN A 29 0.77 12.21 9.70
N ARG A 30 0.59 11.31 10.67
CA ARG A 30 -0.58 10.40 10.73
C ARG A 30 -1.91 11.15 10.84
N GLU A 31 -1.97 12.24 11.59
CA GLU A 31 -3.16 13.07 11.71
C GLU A 31 -3.46 13.87 10.43
N ASN A 32 -2.44 14.30 9.69
CA ASN A 32 -2.56 14.95 8.37
C ASN A 32 -2.96 13.99 7.25
N LEU A 33 -2.71 12.68 7.40
CA LEU A 33 -3.19 11.65 6.47
C LEU A 33 -4.74 11.50 6.45
N LYS A 34 -5.47 12.25 7.29
CA LYS A 34 -6.94 12.29 7.28
C LYS A 34 -7.55 12.80 5.98
N TYR A 35 -6.80 13.51 5.13
CA TYR A 35 -7.27 13.85 3.79
C TYR A 35 -7.04 12.69 2.80
N LYS A 36 -7.78 11.59 3.02
CA LYS A 36 -7.73 10.35 2.24
C LYS A 36 -7.81 10.60 0.73
N VAL A 37 -8.67 11.53 0.32
CA VAL A 37 -8.83 11.90 -1.10
C VAL A 37 -7.58 12.60 -1.63
N ILE A 38 -6.99 13.53 -0.87
CA ILE A 38 -5.82 14.31 -1.29
C ILE A 38 -4.60 13.40 -1.55
N ILE A 39 -4.39 12.37 -0.72
CA ILE A 39 -3.27 11.42 -0.83
C ILE A 39 -3.31 10.66 -2.16
N PHE A 40 -4.49 10.18 -2.55
CA PHE A 40 -4.63 9.38 -3.76
C PHE A 40 -4.88 10.23 -5.01
N THR A 41 -5.22 11.51 -4.85
CA THR A 41 -5.17 12.49 -5.94
C THR A 41 -3.75 13.02 -6.20
N SER A 42 -2.84 12.94 -5.23
CA SER A 42 -1.44 13.36 -5.42
C SER A 42 -0.68 12.36 -6.32
N ASP A 43 0.46 12.79 -6.84
CA ASP A 43 1.44 11.92 -7.53
C ASP A 43 2.55 11.43 -6.56
N ASP A 44 2.40 11.68 -5.26
CA ASP A 44 3.36 11.30 -4.24
C ASP A 44 3.19 9.81 -3.85
N LYS A 45 3.97 8.97 -4.51
CA LYS A 45 3.98 7.51 -4.28
C LYS A 45 4.43 7.13 -2.87
N GLU A 46 5.29 7.93 -2.24
CA GLU A 46 5.75 7.65 -0.89
C GLU A 46 4.64 7.93 0.11
N LEU A 47 3.90 9.03 -0.06
CA LEU A 47 2.73 9.33 0.76
C LEU A 47 1.65 8.24 0.66
N GLN A 48 1.40 7.73 -0.54
CA GLN A 48 0.45 6.63 -0.77
C GLN A 48 0.91 5.33 -0.11
N ARG A 49 2.22 5.00 -0.21
CA ARG A 49 2.82 3.85 0.46
C ARG A 49 2.68 3.96 1.98
N LEU A 50 3.04 5.11 2.54
CA LEU A 50 2.95 5.38 3.98
C LEU A 50 1.51 5.26 4.49
N TRP A 51 0.54 5.76 3.74
CA TRP A 51 -0.87 5.58 4.09
C TRP A 51 -1.31 4.12 4.07
N TYR A 52 -0.85 3.33 3.08
CA TYR A 52 -1.15 1.91 3.01
C TYR A 52 -0.58 1.15 4.21
N GLU A 53 0.68 1.41 4.59
CA GLU A 53 1.30 0.80 5.77
C GLU A 53 0.54 1.16 7.06
N ASP A 54 0.13 2.41 7.21
CA ASP A 54 -0.67 2.89 8.36
C ASP A 54 -2.03 2.16 8.45
N ARG A 55 -2.68 1.83 7.33
CA ARG A 55 -3.89 0.99 7.33
C ARG A 55 -3.61 -0.44 7.75
N MET A 56 -2.47 -1.01 7.34
CA MET A 56 -2.11 -2.38 7.73
C MET A 56 -1.86 -2.46 9.24
N ASP A 57 -1.25 -1.42 9.79
CA ASP A 57 -0.97 -1.29 11.22
C ASP A 57 -2.25 -1.07 12.02
N GLU A 58 -3.18 -0.24 11.52
CA GLU A 58 -4.51 -0.04 12.12
C GLU A 58 -5.33 -1.34 12.17
N MET A 59 -5.30 -2.13 11.08
CA MET A 59 -5.89 -3.47 11.03
C MET A 59 -5.10 -4.52 11.83
N LYS A 60 -3.91 -4.16 12.34
CA LYS A 60 -2.98 -5.04 13.05
C LYS A 60 -2.61 -6.29 12.24
N LEU A 61 -2.53 -6.18 10.91
CA LEU A 61 -2.11 -7.28 10.04
C LEU A 61 -0.61 -7.50 10.18
N LYS A 62 -0.21 -8.74 10.48
CA LYS A 62 1.20 -9.12 10.71
C LYS A 62 1.53 -10.46 10.04
N GLY A 63 2.82 -10.66 9.76
CA GLY A 63 3.34 -11.91 9.19
C GLY A 63 2.58 -12.35 7.94
N LYS A 64 2.30 -13.65 7.86
CA LYS A 64 1.63 -14.27 6.70
C LYS A 64 0.29 -13.62 6.34
N LEU A 65 -0.51 -13.20 7.33
CA LEU A 65 -1.80 -12.54 7.06
C LEU A 65 -1.62 -11.21 6.32
N ARG A 66 -0.60 -10.41 6.69
CA ARG A 66 -0.27 -9.16 6.00
C ARG A 66 0.22 -9.42 4.58
N GLU A 67 1.05 -10.44 4.40
CA GLU A 67 1.57 -10.84 3.08
C GLU A 67 0.46 -11.33 2.15
N ASP A 68 -0.43 -12.19 2.64
CA ASP A 68 -1.54 -12.71 1.86
C ASP A 68 -2.52 -11.60 1.49
N TYR A 69 -2.84 -10.72 2.45
CA TYR A 69 -3.65 -9.53 2.20
C TYR A 69 -3.02 -8.63 1.12
N HIS A 70 -1.70 -8.38 1.21
CA HIS A 70 -0.99 -7.58 0.22
C HIS A 70 -1.06 -8.19 -1.18
N LYS A 71 -0.90 -9.52 -1.31
CA LYS A 71 -1.01 -10.22 -2.60
C LYS A 71 -2.40 -10.06 -3.23
N MET A 72 -3.46 -10.20 -2.43
CA MET A 72 -4.84 -9.99 -2.89
C MET A 72 -5.01 -8.54 -3.35
N VAL A 73 -4.64 -7.56 -2.52
CA VAL A 73 -4.69 -6.15 -2.88
C VAL A 73 -3.94 -5.85 -4.18
N ALA A 74 -2.70 -6.32 -4.31
CA ALA A 74 -1.88 -6.08 -5.49
C ALA A 74 -2.50 -6.68 -6.76
N TYR A 75 -3.10 -7.87 -6.66
CA TYR A 75 -3.84 -8.48 -7.76
C TYR A 75 -4.99 -7.60 -8.24
N HIS A 76 -5.84 -7.11 -7.34
CA HIS A 76 -6.97 -6.26 -7.71
C HIS A 76 -6.52 -4.88 -8.22
N ALA A 77 -5.47 -4.30 -7.62
CA ALA A 77 -4.90 -3.04 -8.06
C ALA A 77 -4.39 -3.13 -9.51
N LEU A 78 -3.70 -4.22 -9.86
CA LEU A 78 -3.26 -4.47 -11.23
C LEU A 78 -4.45 -4.57 -12.22
N LYS A 79 -5.54 -5.23 -11.83
CA LYS A 79 -6.75 -5.31 -12.66
C LYS A 79 -7.37 -3.93 -12.89
N MET A 80 -7.39 -3.07 -11.86
CA MET A 80 -7.87 -1.69 -11.99
C MET A 80 -6.97 -0.86 -12.92
N GLU A 81 -5.65 -1.04 -12.84
CA GLU A 81 -4.70 -0.37 -13.74
C GLU A 81 -4.90 -0.76 -15.21
N LEU A 82 -5.18 -2.05 -15.47
CA LEU A 82 -5.49 -2.53 -16.83
C LEU A 82 -6.78 -1.92 -17.38
N LEU A 83 -7.78 -1.63 -16.54
CA LEU A 83 -8.99 -0.92 -16.97
C LEU A 83 -8.64 0.47 -17.53
N LYS A 84 -7.68 1.17 -16.91
CA LYS A 84 -7.20 2.47 -17.41
C LYS A 84 -6.58 2.37 -18.80
N GLN A 85 -5.82 1.30 -19.07
CA GLN A 85 -5.25 1.05 -20.40
C GLN A 85 -6.33 0.79 -21.47
N SER A 86 -7.48 0.23 -21.07
CA SER A 86 -8.63 0.00 -21.95
C SER A 86 -9.55 1.21 -22.14
N ARG A 87 -9.28 2.34 -21.47
CA ARG A 87 -10.09 3.57 -21.49
C ARG A 87 -10.51 4.07 -22.88
N PRO A 88 -9.67 4.02 -23.95
CA PRO A 88 -10.10 4.46 -25.28
C PRO A 88 -11.30 3.69 -25.86
N LYS A 89 -11.71 2.57 -25.26
CA LYS A 89 -12.80 1.70 -25.71
C LYS A 89 -14.04 1.76 -24.81
N LEU A 90 -13.99 2.45 -23.67
CA LEU A 90 -15.05 2.48 -22.65
C LEU A 90 -15.43 3.92 -22.33
N ASP A 91 -16.71 4.16 -22.03
CA ASP A 91 -17.13 5.45 -21.48
C ASP A 91 -16.80 5.56 -19.98
N ASN A 92 -16.93 6.78 -19.43
CA ASN A 92 -16.57 7.06 -18.05
C ASN A 92 -17.45 6.29 -17.04
N GLU A 93 -18.74 6.08 -17.32
CA GLU A 93 -19.64 5.35 -16.43
C GLU A 93 -19.30 3.86 -16.36
N GLU A 94 -18.95 3.27 -17.50
CA GLU A 94 -18.51 1.88 -17.59
C GLU A 94 -17.19 1.68 -16.84
N ILE A 95 -16.25 2.62 -16.93
CA ILE A 95 -15.01 2.57 -16.15
C ILE A 95 -15.30 2.67 -14.64
N LYS A 96 -16.18 3.60 -14.22
CA LYS A 96 -16.59 3.73 -12.81
C LYS A 96 -17.24 2.45 -12.29
N SER A 97 -18.14 1.86 -13.08
CA SER A 97 -18.82 0.60 -12.78
C SER A 97 -17.81 -0.54 -12.57
N ARG A 98 -16.85 -0.71 -13.50
CA ARG A 98 -15.82 -1.76 -13.41
C ARG A 98 -14.85 -1.55 -12.25
N LEU A 99 -14.48 -0.30 -11.94
CA LEU A 99 -13.66 -0.01 -10.77
C LEU A 99 -14.38 -0.42 -9.47
N ARG A 100 -15.66 -0.08 -9.34
CA ARG A 100 -16.49 -0.48 -8.19
C ARG A 100 -16.67 -1.99 -8.13
N GLN A 101 -16.89 -2.65 -9.27
CA GLN A 101 -16.95 -4.11 -9.35
C GLN A 101 -15.65 -4.75 -8.86
N GLN A 102 -14.50 -4.22 -9.28
CA GLN A 102 -13.20 -4.77 -8.87
C GLN A 102 -12.94 -4.62 -7.36
N VAL A 103 -13.45 -3.55 -6.72
CA VAL A 103 -13.46 -3.43 -5.25
C VAL A 103 -14.42 -4.43 -4.61
N GLY A 104 -15.59 -4.67 -5.21
CA GLY A 104 -16.51 -5.72 -4.75
C GLY A 104 -15.81 -7.08 -4.69
N LEU A 105 -15.13 -7.46 -5.77
CA LEU A 105 -14.37 -8.71 -5.82
C LEU A 105 -13.23 -8.73 -4.78
N LEU A 106 -12.56 -7.60 -4.56
CA LEU A 106 -11.53 -7.50 -3.52
C LEU A 106 -12.13 -7.74 -2.13
N ASN A 107 -13.28 -7.13 -1.84
CA ASN A 107 -13.98 -7.32 -0.57
C ASN A 107 -14.32 -8.80 -0.35
N ASP A 108 -14.83 -9.47 -1.38
CA ASP A 108 -15.18 -10.89 -1.33
C ASP A 108 -13.94 -11.76 -1.05
N ASP A 109 -12.83 -11.49 -1.73
CA ASP A 109 -11.58 -12.26 -1.58
C ASP A 109 -10.95 -12.08 -0.19
N VAL A 110 -10.99 -10.88 0.39
CA VAL A 110 -10.37 -10.63 1.71
C VAL A 110 -11.28 -11.00 2.88
N ARG A 111 -12.60 -11.02 2.70
CA ARG A 111 -13.58 -11.24 3.79
C ARG A 111 -13.31 -12.48 4.64
N PRO A 112 -12.95 -13.66 4.08
CA PRO A 112 -12.67 -14.85 4.88
C PRO A 112 -11.46 -14.72 5.82
N PHE A 113 -10.56 -13.77 5.56
CA PHE A 113 -9.29 -13.60 6.27
C PHE A 113 -9.30 -12.46 7.28
N LEU A 114 -10.30 -11.57 7.21
CA LEU A 114 -10.42 -10.40 8.06
C LEU A 114 -11.55 -10.61 9.08
N ASN A 115 -11.31 -10.20 10.32
CA ASN A 115 -12.40 -10.04 11.27
C ASN A 115 -13.25 -8.80 10.94
N GLU A 116 -14.39 -8.64 11.62
CA GLU A 116 -15.33 -7.56 11.33
C GLU A 116 -14.71 -6.17 11.38
N THR A 117 -13.92 -5.87 12.42
CA THR A 117 -13.24 -4.57 12.55
C THR A 117 -12.22 -4.33 11.44
N GLN A 118 -11.43 -5.35 11.09
CA GLN A 118 -10.46 -5.26 9.99
C GLN A 118 -11.15 -5.06 8.65
N PHE A 119 -12.25 -5.77 8.42
CA PHE A 119 -13.04 -5.67 7.20
C PHE A 119 -13.69 -4.29 7.07
N GLU A 120 -14.20 -3.71 8.15
CA GLU A 120 -14.74 -2.35 8.16
C GLU A 120 -13.66 -1.31 7.78
N ILE A 121 -12.45 -1.44 8.33
CA ILE A 121 -11.31 -0.57 7.98
C ILE A 121 -10.94 -0.74 6.49
N HIS A 122 -10.89 -1.98 6.01
CA HIS A 122 -10.64 -2.31 4.60
C HIS A 122 -11.66 -1.63 3.68
N GLN A 123 -12.96 -1.82 3.92
CA GLN A 123 -14.02 -1.26 3.09
C GLN A 123 -13.95 0.26 3.02
N LYS A 124 -13.80 0.92 4.18
CA LYS A 124 -13.65 2.38 4.26
C LYS A 124 -12.40 2.89 3.55
N SER A 125 -11.33 2.08 3.52
CA SER A 125 -10.08 2.41 2.85
C SER A 125 -10.24 2.37 1.33
N TRP A 126 -10.79 1.28 0.80
CA TRP A 126 -10.96 1.08 -0.65
C TRP A 126 -12.04 1.96 -1.26
N GLU A 127 -13.10 2.26 -0.51
CA GLU A 127 -14.07 3.26 -0.92
C GLU A 127 -13.42 4.64 -1.09
N ALA A 128 -12.56 5.05 -0.15
CA ALA A 128 -11.84 6.32 -0.25
C ALA A 128 -10.85 6.34 -1.43
N ILE A 129 -10.12 5.25 -1.65
CA ILE A 129 -9.20 5.11 -2.80
C ILE A 129 -9.96 5.25 -4.12
N ILE A 130 -11.07 4.51 -4.31
CA ILE A 130 -11.80 4.57 -5.57
C ILE A 130 -12.44 5.94 -5.80
N ARG A 131 -12.98 6.58 -4.76
CA ARG A 131 -13.46 7.97 -4.88
C ARG A 131 -12.34 8.90 -5.35
N ALA A 132 -11.15 8.79 -4.78
CA ALA A 132 -10.01 9.60 -5.16
C ALA A 132 -9.52 9.32 -6.60
N VAL A 133 -9.49 8.05 -7.01
CA VAL A 133 -9.15 7.66 -8.39
C VAL A 133 -10.18 8.22 -9.39
N ILE A 134 -11.47 8.09 -9.10
CA ILE A 134 -12.55 8.64 -9.94
C ILE A 134 -12.39 10.15 -10.13
N LEU A 135 -12.10 10.88 -9.05
CA LEU A 135 -11.86 12.32 -9.09
C LEU A 135 -10.59 12.66 -9.87
N LYS A 136 -9.46 12.00 -9.59
CA LYS A 136 -8.16 12.23 -10.24
C LYS A 136 -8.23 12.01 -11.75
N GLU A 137 -8.94 10.99 -12.18
CA GLU A 137 -9.03 10.60 -13.60
C GLU A 137 -10.10 11.39 -14.38
N GLY A 138 -10.82 12.31 -13.71
CA GLY A 138 -11.91 13.08 -14.30
C GLY A 138 -13.08 12.21 -14.76
N LEU A 139 -13.38 11.14 -14.01
CA LEU A 139 -14.48 10.22 -14.33
C LEU A 139 -15.83 10.67 -13.74
N ASP A 140 -15.80 11.59 -12.76
CA ASP A 140 -16.97 12.34 -12.32
C ASP A 140 -17.01 13.67 -13.07
N THR A 141 -17.66 13.66 -14.23
CA THR A 141 -18.08 14.86 -14.95
C THR A 141 -19.60 14.78 -15.12
N ASN A 142 -20.33 15.49 -14.27
CA ASN A 142 -21.69 15.94 -14.57
C ASN A 142 -21.60 17.35 -15.13
#